data_AF-A0A6P0Z329-F1
#
_entry.id   AF-A0A6P0Z329-F1
#
_cell.length_a   1.000
_cell.length_b   1.000
_cell.length_c   1.000
_cell.angle_alpha   90.00
_cell.angle_beta   90.00
_cell.angle_gamma   90.00
#
_symmetry.space_group_name_H-M   'P 1'
#
loop_
_entity.id
_entity.type
_entity.pdbx_description
1 polymer ?
#
loop_
_entity_poly.entity_id
_entity_poly.type
_entity_poly.pdbx_seq_one_letter_code
_entity_poly.pdbx_strand_id
1 'polypeptide(L)'
;MLALVVYDIADTRRRTKLSTLLEGYGRRVQESVFECFLSLEEMRRLYQRVYGYINTKEDNVRFYWITEGAMKKSMAIGSAPPEPPPSAYFF
;
A
#
# COMPACT_ATOMS: atom_id res chain seq x y z
N MET A 1 4.63 11.17 1.51
CA MET A 1 3.98 11.17 0.18
C MET A 1 3.25 9.85 0.03
N LEU A 2 2.48 9.66 -1.03
CA LEU A 2 1.71 8.42 -1.21
C LEU A 2 2.60 7.34 -1.83
N ALA A 3 2.67 6.18 -1.18
CA ALA A 3 3.18 4.94 -1.75
C ALA A 3 1.98 4.03 -2.06
N LEU A 4 1.77 3.74 -3.35
CA LEU A 4 0.77 2.76 -3.78
C LEU A 4 1.43 1.38 -3.78
N VAL A 5 0.93 0.48 -2.94
CA VAL A 5 1.39 -0.91 -2.87
C VAL A 5 0.35 -1.78 -3.54
N VAL A 6 0.74 -2.46 -4.61
CA VAL A 6 -0.11 -3.42 -5.31
C VAL A 6 0.52 -4.80 -5.22
N TYR A 7 -0.30 -5.82 -5.04
CA TYR A 7 0.18 -7.19 -5.00
C TYR A 7 -0.67 -8.14 -5.84
N ASP A 8 -0.04 -9.23 -6.24
CA ASP A 8 -0.66 -10.42 -6.79
C ASP A 8 -0.04 -11.61 -6.05
N ILE A 9 -0.82 -12.29 -5.22
CA ILE A 9 -0.34 -13.33 -4.30
C ILE A 9 -1.26 -14.54 -4.43
N ALA A 10 -0.67 -15.66 -4.86
CA ALA A 10 -1.40 -16.89 -5.13
C ALA A 10 -1.87 -17.59 -3.84
N ASP A 11 -1.04 -17.58 -2.79
CA ASP A 11 -1.36 -18.26 -1.54
C ASP A 11 -2.16 -17.37 -0.58
N THR A 12 -3.32 -17.87 -0.15
CA THR A 12 -4.20 -17.16 0.77
C THR A 12 -3.53 -16.83 2.11
N ARG A 13 -2.66 -17.71 2.66
CA ARG A 13 -2.04 -17.45 3.97
C ARG A 13 -1.01 -16.32 3.88
N ARG A 14 -0.16 -16.31 2.86
CA ARG A 14 0.79 -15.21 2.60
C ARG A 14 0.05 -13.90 2.31
N ARG A 15 -1.02 -13.95 1.52
CA ARG A 15 -1.87 -12.79 1.22
C ARG A 15 -2.47 -12.19 2.49
N THR A 16 -3.04 -13.02 3.38
CA THR A 16 -3.58 -12.54 4.66
C THR A 16 -2.49 -11.91 5.53
N LYS A 17 -1.32 -12.56 5.66
CA LYS A 17 -0.20 -12.01 6.44
C LYS A 17 0.30 -10.67 5.88
N LEU A 18 0.42 -10.55 4.56
CA LEU A 18 0.81 -9.29 3.92
C LEU A 18 -0.26 -8.21 4.10
N SER A 19 -1.55 -8.52 3.94
CA SER A 19 -2.65 -7.58 4.19
C SER A 19 -2.58 -7.02 5.61
N THR A 20 -2.45 -7.89 6.61
CA THR A 20 -2.34 -7.46 8.02
C THR A 20 -1.09 -6.61 8.27
N LEU A 21 0.03 -6.92 7.61
CA LEU A 21 1.21 -6.05 7.67
C LEU A 21 0.91 -4.65 7.11
N LEU A 22 0.30 -4.57 5.92
CA LEU A 22 0.05 -3.32 5.22
C LEU A 22 -1.03 -2.45 5.88
N GLU A 23 -2.01 -3.06 6.57
CA GLU A 23 -3.00 -2.35 7.39
C GLU A 23 -2.36 -1.51 8.51
N GLY A 24 -1.15 -1.88 8.97
CA GLY A 24 -0.38 -1.07 9.93
C GLY A 24 0.32 0.16 9.31
N TYR A 25 0.35 0.28 7.98
CA TYR A 25 1.07 1.34 7.25
C TYR A 25 0.16 2.22 6.39
N GLY A 26 -1.07 1.79 6.15
CA GLY A 26 -1.95 2.48 5.23
C GLY A 26 -3.32 1.85 5.15
N ARG A 27 -4.10 2.31 4.16
CA ARG A 27 -5.48 1.89 3.97
C ARG A 27 -5.57 0.92 2.79
N ARG A 28 -6.28 -0.19 2.99
CA ARG A 28 -6.68 -1.09 1.91
C ARG A 28 -7.79 -0.43 1.09
N VAL A 29 -7.54 -0.16 -0.19
CA VAL A 29 -8.49 0.53 -1.07
C VAL A 29 -9.09 -0.36 -2.15
N GLN A 30 -8.42 -1.47 -2.47
CA GLN A 30 -8.98 -2.58 -3.25
C GLN A 30 -8.51 -3.90 -2.64
N GLU A 31 -9.01 -5.03 -3.14
CA GLU A 31 -8.64 -6.35 -2.62
C GLU A 31 -7.12 -6.55 -2.59
N SER A 32 -6.39 -6.04 -3.59
CA SER A 32 -4.94 -6.20 -3.69
C SER A 32 -4.16 -4.89 -3.80
N VAL A 33 -4.73 -3.79 -3.31
CA VAL A 33 -4.14 -2.45 -3.40
C VAL A 33 -4.25 -1.70 -2.08
N PHE A 34 -3.13 -1.12 -1.65
CA PHE A 34 -2.98 -0.33 -0.45
C PHE A 34 -2.41 1.06 -0.75
N GLU A 35 -2.98 2.07 -0.10
CA GLU A 35 -2.49 3.44 -0.08
C GLU A 35 -1.77 3.70 1.25
N CYS A 36 -0.45 3.88 1.21
CA CYS A 36 0.38 4.12 2.39
C CYS A 36 1.01 5.51 2.32
N PHE A 37 0.73 6.37 3.30
CA PHE A 37 1.35 7.69 3.37
C PHE A 37 2.65 7.62 4.17
N LEU A 38 3.77 7.53 3.45
CA LEU A 38 5.07 7.23 4.01
C LEU A 38 6.12 8.25 3.56
N SER A 39 7.21 8.36 4.32
CA SER A 39 8.50 8.86 3.85
C SER A 39 9.19 7.80 2.95
N LEU A 40 10.19 8.22 2.17
CA LEU A 40 10.98 7.29 1.36
C LEU A 40 11.71 6.25 2.21
N GLU A 41 12.12 6.63 3.42
CA GLU A 41 12.79 5.71 4.34
C GLU A 41 11.82 4.65 4.86
N GLU A 42 10.64 5.05 5.31
CA GLU A 42 9.59 4.12 5.74
C GLU A 42 9.17 3.18 4.61
N MET A 43 9.03 3.69 3.38
CA MET A 43 8.76 2.88 2.20
C MET A 43 9.84 1.81 1.95
N ARG A 44 11.13 2.18 2.08
CA ARG A 44 12.25 1.22 1.95
C ARG A 44 12.22 0.17 3.05
N ARG A 45 11.93 0.56 4.30
CA ARG A 45 11.79 -0.37 5.42
C ARG A 45 10.61 -1.32 5.19
N LEU A 46 9.47 -0.80 4.72
CA LEU A 46 8.31 -1.61 4.38
C LEU A 46 8.62 -2.58 3.25
N TYR A 47 9.31 -2.14 2.20
CA TYR A 47 9.75 -3.01 1.10
C TYR A 47 10.57 -4.22 1.61
N GLN A 48 11.53 -3.99 2.50
CA GLN A 48 12.32 -5.07 3.11
C GLN A 48 11.48 -6.01 3.96
N ARG A 49 10.52 -5.47 4.73
CA ARG A 49 9.58 -6.31 5.49
C ARG A 49 8.73 -7.17 4.54
N VAL A 50 8.14 -6.58 3.50
CA VAL A 50 7.31 -7.28 2.52
C VAL A 50 8.08 -8.42 1.83
N TYR A 51 9.35 -8.20 1.49
CA TYR A 51 10.19 -9.25 0.88
C TYR A 51 10.24 -10.53 1.73
N GLY A 52 10.21 -10.43 3.07
CA GLY A 52 10.18 -11.58 3.98
C GLY A 52 8.85 -12.34 4.04
N TYR A 53 7.77 -11.81 3.44
CA TYR A 53 6.42 -12.39 3.49
C TYR A 53 6.00 -13.08 2.19
N ILE A 54 6.75 -12.87 1.10
CA ILE A 54 6.38 -13.31 -0.24
C ILE A 54 7.23 -14.49 -0.73
N ASN A 55 6.67 -15.28 -1.64
CA ASN A 55 7.41 -16.22 -2.46
C ASN A 55 7.61 -15.62 -3.87
N THR A 56 8.80 -15.14 -4.17
CA THR A 56 9.11 -14.43 -5.44
C THR A 56 8.96 -15.28 -6.71
N LYS A 57 8.74 -16.60 -6.59
CA LYS A 57 8.45 -17.46 -7.74
C LYS A 57 7.00 -17.41 -8.21
N GLU A 58 6.08 -16.99 -7.34
CA GLU A 58 4.64 -17.03 -7.59
C GLU A 58 3.92 -15.73 -7.18
N ASP A 59 4.55 -14.91 -6.35
CA ASP A 59 3.99 -13.66 -5.84
C ASP A 59 4.67 -12.46 -6.51
N ASN A 60 3.90 -11.41 -6.78
CA ASN A 60 4.40 -10.13 -7.25
C ASN A 60 3.93 -9.01 -6.31
N VAL A 61 4.85 -8.13 -5.90
CA VAL A 61 4.49 -6.91 -5.16
C VAL A 61 5.24 -5.74 -5.76
N ARG A 62 4.52 -4.65 -6.04
CA ARG A 62 5.08 -3.43 -6.61
C ARG A 62 4.73 -2.25 -5.73
N PHE A 63 5.69 -1.36 -5.62
CA PHE A 63 5.54 -0.10 -4.92
C PHE A 63 5.72 1.04 -5.91
N TYR A 64 4.76 1.96 -5.95
CA TYR A 64 4.84 3.17 -6.75
C TYR A 64 4.89 4.38 -5.84
N TRP A 65 5.92 5.21 -6.01
CA TRP A 65 6.00 6.49 -5.33
C TRP A 65 5.18 7.53 -6.09
N ILE A 66 4.10 7.99 -5.47
CA ILE A 66 3.16 8.94 -6.06
C ILE A 66 3.38 10.30 -5.42
N THR A 67 3.75 11.26 -6.26
CA THR A 67 3.93 12.65 -5.81
C THR A 67 2.59 13.31 -5.53
N GLU A 68 2.60 14.39 -4.74
CA GLU A 68 1.37 15.14 -4.45
C GLU A 68 0.67 15.61 -5.73
N GLY A 69 1.44 16.10 -6.71
CA GLY A 69 0.90 16.52 -8.01
C GLY A 69 0.33 15.36 -8.83
N ALA A 70 0.92 14.16 -8.75
CA ALA A 70 0.37 12.96 -9.40
C ALA A 70 -0.88 12.46 -8.67
N MET A 71 -0.89 12.47 -7.34
CA MET A 71 -2.03 12.07 -6.51
C MET A 71 -3.27 12.92 -6.79
N LYS A 72 -3.11 14.24 -6.92
CA LYS A 72 -4.21 15.16 -7.31
C LYS A 72 -4.81 14.87 -8.69
N LYS A 73 -4.09 14.13 -9.54
CA LYS A 73 -4.53 13.71 -10.88
C LYS A 73 -5.09 12.28 -10.90
N SER A 74 -5.04 11.57 -9.77
CA SER A 74 -5.59 10.22 -9.66
C SER A 74 -7.11 10.27 -9.71
N MET A 75 -7.71 9.30 -10.40
CA MET A 75 -9.16 9.15 -10.53
C MET A 75 -9.57 7.78 -10.00
N ALA A 76 -10.77 7.70 -9.44
CA ALA A 76 -11.38 6.46 -8.95
C ALA A 76 -12.83 6.34 -9.44
N ILE A 77 -13.30 5.11 -9.63
CA ILE A 77 -14.69 4.78 -9.95
C ILE A 77 -15.18 3.79 -8.90
N GLY A 78 -16.33 4.05 -8.28
CA GLY A 78 -16.90 3.20 -7.23
C GLY A 78 -16.28 3.38 -5.83
N SER A 79 -15.29 4.25 -5.69
CA SER A 79 -14.68 4.65 -4.42
C SER A 79 -14.18 6.10 -4.48
N ALA A 80 -13.83 6.66 -3.32
CA ALA A 80 -13.19 7.97 -3.24
C ALA A 80 -11.77 7.93 -3.84
N PRO A 81 -11.29 9.03 -4.45
CA PRO A 81 -9.90 9.15 -4.87
C PRO A 81 -8.93 9.09 -3.67
N PRO A 82 -7.61 8.93 -3.91
CA PRO A 82 -6.61 8.91 -2.84
C PRO A 82 -6.58 10.23 -2.07
N GLU A 83 -6.66 10.14 -0.74
CA GLU A 83 -6.62 11.30 0.15
C GLU A 83 -5.59 11.08 1.27
N PRO A 84 -4.82 12.12 1.65
CA PRO A 84 -3.91 12.03 2.78
C PRO A 84 -4.67 11.78 4.09
N PRO A 85 -4.03 11.12 5.08
CA PRO A 85 -4.63 10.98 6.39
C PRO A 85 -4.89 12.36 7.00
N PRO A 86 -5.92 12.49 7.85
CA PRO A 86 -6.21 13.74 8.52
C PRO A 86 -5.03 14.17 9.39
N SER A 87 -4.78 15.48 9.48
CA SER A 87 -3.69 16.05 10.29
C SER A 87 -3.91 15.88 11.79
N ALA A 88 -5.14 15.56 12.21
CA ALA A 88 -5.49 15.26 13.58
C ALA A 88 -6.58 14.18 13.61
N TYR A 89 -6.41 13.20 14.50
CA TYR A 89 -7.47 12.28 14.87
C TYR A 89 -8.13 12.83 16.14
N PHE A 90 -9.41 13.19 16.05
CA PHE A 90 -10.20 13.52 17.23
C PHE A 90 -10.71 12.20 17.81
N PHE A 91 -10.27 11.87 19.02
CA PHE A 91 -10.68 10.71 19.80
C PHE A 91 -11.77 11.10 20.81
#